data_AF-A0AAV2BHU7-F1
#
_entry.id   AF-A0AAV2BHU7-F1
#
_cell.length_a   1.000
_cell.length_b   1.000
_cell.length_c   1.000
_cell.angle_alpha   90.00
_cell.angle_beta   90.00
_cell.angle_gamma   90.00
#
_symmetry.space_group_name_H-M   'P 1'
#
loop_
_entity.id
_entity.type
_entity.pdbx_description
1 polymer ?
#
loop_
_entity_poly.entity_id
_entity_poly.type
_entity_poly.pdbx_seq_one_letter_code
_entity_poly.pdbx_strand_id
1 'polypeptide(L)'
;MSFEKNIATNILIVGGGITGSVAASLIKNEAVVNIEIWERMDQIGGRYQTYRSSSTPKCSVDCGAQYVSVSLEFIRSQAKFYDELLEKELLMPLGQKIENFRKLSETKTLFVAPGGTDSLVGHFLKKADCSVHLQHEVTEINLKEEERTWEVKATNGIVKSFDVVILTIPVPEVLKLGGNFLGISQDDDVKVAMEQVKYLPRIAVALIYDEPVKYLEDLPTTMKYFPDDDILHFMSVDNKKRGKQLC
;
A
#
# COMPACT_ATOMS: atom_id res chain seq x y z
N MET A 1 -38.50 21.30 17.29
CA MET A 1 -37.48 21.13 16.24
C MET A 1 -36.26 20.51 16.91
N SER A 2 -36.16 19.18 16.87
CA SER A 2 -34.97 18.48 17.36
C SER A 2 -33.89 18.61 16.31
N PHE A 3 -32.71 19.04 16.72
CA PHE A 3 -31.51 18.97 15.90
C PHE A 3 -31.32 17.51 15.47
N GLU A 4 -31.42 17.23 14.17
CA GLU A 4 -30.94 15.98 13.60
C GLU A 4 -29.46 15.87 14.00
N LYS A 5 -29.12 14.79 14.71
CA LYS A 5 -27.72 14.38 14.87
C LYS A 5 -27.16 14.32 13.45
N ASN A 6 -26.12 15.09 13.13
CA ASN A 6 -25.31 14.84 11.94
C ASN A 6 -24.78 13.41 12.06
N ILE A 7 -25.44 12.45 11.40
CA ILE A 7 -24.98 11.08 11.31
C ILE A 7 -23.77 11.15 10.39
N ALA A 8 -22.57 10.98 10.96
CA ALA A 8 -21.35 10.93 10.18
C ALA A 8 -21.48 9.85 9.10
N THR A 9 -21.20 10.20 7.85
CA THR A 9 -21.21 9.26 6.72
C THR A 9 -20.28 8.09 7.00
N ASN A 10 -20.77 6.87 6.82
CA ASN A 10 -20.03 5.63 6.99
C ASN A 10 -19.43 5.21 5.65
N ILE A 11 -18.10 5.20 5.58
CA ILE A 11 -17.34 4.90 4.39
C ILE A 11 -16.57 3.61 4.62
N LEU A 12 -16.70 2.67 3.68
CA LEU A 12 -15.81 1.53 3.59
C LEU A 12 -14.71 1.81 2.56
N ILE A 13 -13.46 1.54 2.92
CA ILE A 13 -12.35 1.45 1.98
C ILE A 13 -11.89 -0.01 1.92
N VAL A 14 -11.90 -0.60 0.71
CA VAL A 14 -11.47 -1.98 0.50
C VAL A 14 -9.99 -1.97 0.09
N GLY A 15 -9.14 -2.52 0.97
CA GLY A 15 -7.68 -2.59 0.83
C GLY A 15 -6.92 -1.66 1.80
N GLY A 16 -6.09 -2.25 2.67
CA GLY A 16 -5.20 -1.59 3.62
C GLY A 16 -3.82 -1.26 3.06
N GLY A 17 -3.76 -0.89 1.76
CA GLY A 17 -2.53 -0.48 1.08
C GLY A 17 -2.29 1.04 1.13
N ILE A 18 -1.21 1.49 0.48
CA ILE A 18 -0.84 2.92 0.44
C ILE A 18 -1.98 3.81 -0.09
N THR A 19 -2.65 3.40 -1.18
CA THR A 19 -3.78 4.16 -1.75
C THR A 19 -4.94 4.30 -0.76
N GLY A 20 -5.36 3.19 -0.13
CA GLY A 20 -6.44 3.21 0.85
C GLY A 20 -6.11 4.07 2.08
N SER A 21 -4.88 3.95 2.60
CA SER A 21 -4.43 4.76 3.74
C SER A 21 -4.37 6.26 3.45
N VAL A 22 -3.84 6.66 2.29
CA VAL A 22 -3.78 8.07 1.86
C VAL A 22 -5.18 8.61 1.63
N ALA A 23 -6.06 7.84 0.97
CA ALA A 23 -7.46 8.24 0.75
C ALA A 23 -8.18 8.46 2.09
N ALA A 24 -8.05 7.52 3.04
CA ALA A 24 -8.62 7.66 4.37
C ALA A 24 -8.14 8.95 5.07
N SER A 25 -6.83 9.20 5.03
CA SER A 25 -6.24 10.39 5.65
C SER A 25 -6.71 11.69 5.01
N LEU A 26 -6.86 11.72 3.67
CA LEU A 26 -7.37 12.88 2.97
C LEU A 26 -8.84 13.14 3.29
N ILE A 27 -9.68 12.11 3.25
CA ILE A 27 -11.12 12.25 3.54
C ILE A 27 -11.34 12.74 4.97
N LYS A 28 -10.62 12.17 5.94
CA LYS A 28 -10.69 12.57 7.35
C LYS A 28 -10.23 14.01 7.61
N ASN A 29 -9.37 14.55 6.75
CA ASN A 29 -8.96 15.95 6.83
C ASN A 29 -10.04 16.92 6.35
N GLU A 30 -10.91 16.48 5.43
CA GLU A 30 -11.92 17.34 4.80
C GLU A 30 -13.32 17.20 5.42
N ALA A 31 -13.62 16.08 6.09
CA ALA A 31 -14.97 15.79 6.57
C ALA A 31 -15.02 14.96 7.87
N VAL A 32 -16.10 15.18 8.65
CA VAL A 32 -16.43 14.36 9.82
C VAL A 32 -17.17 13.11 9.35
N VAL A 33 -16.40 12.04 9.12
CA VAL A 33 -16.91 10.74 8.64
C VAL A 33 -16.41 9.58 9.49
N ASN A 34 -17.14 8.46 9.44
CA ASN A 34 -16.68 7.19 9.98
C ASN A 34 -16.06 6.39 8.84
N ILE A 35 -14.80 5.99 8.99
CA ILE A 35 -14.11 5.19 7.97
C ILE A 35 -13.75 3.83 8.56
N GLU A 36 -14.10 2.78 7.84
CA GLU A 36 -13.60 1.43 8.05
C GLU A 36 -12.75 1.01 6.86
N ILE A 37 -11.65 0.33 7.14
CA ILE A 37 -10.80 -0.29 6.13
C ILE A 37 -10.90 -1.78 6.30
N TRP A 38 -11.30 -2.49 5.24
CA TRP A 38 -11.30 -3.95 5.23
C TRP A 38 -10.12 -4.42 4.38
N GLU A 39 -9.20 -5.15 5.02
CA GLU A 39 -8.02 -5.74 4.41
C GLU A 39 -8.12 -7.26 4.49
N ARG A 40 -7.87 -7.94 3.36
CA ARG A 40 -7.91 -9.39 3.25
C ARG A 40 -6.80 -10.05 4.06
N MET A 41 -5.61 -9.47 4.04
CA MET A 41 -4.45 -10.04 4.70
C MET A 41 -4.56 -9.89 6.22
N ASP A 42 -3.74 -10.65 6.95
CA ASP A 42 -3.53 -10.53 8.40
C ASP A 42 -2.62 -9.34 8.78
N GLN A 43 -2.33 -8.47 7.81
CA GLN A 43 -1.51 -7.27 7.98
C GLN A 43 -1.82 -6.21 6.93
N ILE A 44 -1.47 -4.97 7.23
CA ILE A 44 -1.54 -3.83 6.30
C ILE A 44 -0.36 -3.84 5.30
N GLY A 45 -0.41 -2.89 4.37
CA GLY A 45 0.71 -2.51 3.51
C GLY A 45 0.51 -2.93 2.05
N GLY A 46 -0.16 -4.05 1.81
CA GLY A 46 -0.31 -4.61 0.46
C GLY A 46 1.06 -4.74 -0.23
N ARG A 47 1.23 -4.09 -1.39
CA ARG A 47 2.51 -4.07 -2.12
C ARG A 47 3.60 -3.18 -1.49
N TYR A 48 3.32 -2.51 -0.38
CA TYR A 48 4.28 -1.82 0.48
C TYR A 48 4.54 -2.62 1.76
N GLN A 49 4.42 -3.95 1.71
CA GLN A 49 4.64 -4.82 2.87
C GLN A 49 6.11 -4.90 3.27
N THR A 50 6.34 -4.77 4.57
CA THR A 50 7.59 -5.13 5.23
C THR A 50 7.35 -6.38 6.08
N TYR A 51 8.04 -7.47 5.77
CA TYR A 51 8.08 -8.66 6.61
C TYR A 51 8.97 -8.39 7.83
N ARG A 52 8.54 -8.82 9.02
CA ARG A 52 9.31 -8.74 10.27
C ARG A 52 9.47 -10.14 10.85
N SER A 53 10.69 -10.51 11.24
CA SER A 53 10.91 -11.80 11.89
C SER A 53 10.20 -11.86 13.24
N SER A 54 9.53 -12.96 13.53
CA SER A 54 8.91 -13.20 14.84
C SER A 54 9.96 -13.48 15.92
N SER A 55 11.08 -14.13 15.58
CA SER A 55 12.19 -14.40 16.50
C SER A 55 13.03 -13.15 16.78
N THR A 56 13.20 -12.30 15.77
CA THR A 56 14.03 -11.09 15.86
C THR A 56 13.29 -9.89 15.24
N PRO A 57 12.36 -9.23 15.96
CA PRO A 57 11.50 -8.19 15.39
C PRO A 57 12.21 -6.95 14.81
N LYS A 58 13.49 -6.75 15.17
CA LYS A 58 14.35 -5.73 14.58
C LYS A 58 14.75 -6.08 13.13
N CYS A 59 14.81 -7.38 12.81
CA CYS A 59 15.04 -7.89 11.48
C CYS A 59 13.80 -7.76 10.63
N SER A 60 13.88 -6.94 9.59
CA SER A 60 12.77 -6.75 8.66
C SER A 60 13.25 -6.66 7.22
N VAL A 61 12.39 -6.99 6.27
CA VAL A 61 12.69 -6.96 4.84
C VAL A 61 11.48 -6.41 4.08
N ASP A 62 11.68 -5.47 3.17
CA ASP A 62 10.62 -5.05 2.26
C ASP A 62 10.40 -6.13 1.19
N CYS A 63 9.21 -6.72 1.14
CA CYS A 63 8.88 -7.80 0.19
C CYS A 63 8.17 -7.28 -1.07
N GLY A 64 7.83 -5.99 -1.10
CA GLY A 64 7.16 -5.33 -2.22
C GLY A 64 8.00 -4.20 -2.79
N ALA A 65 7.47 -2.97 -2.73
CA ALA A 65 8.19 -1.76 -3.11
C ALA A 65 9.54 -1.68 -2.38
N GLN A 66 10.62 -1.41 -3.12
CA GLN A 66 11.98 -1.40 -2.58
C GLN A 66 12.45 0.01 -2.24
N TYR A 67 12.02 0.98 -3.03
CA TYR A 67 12.33 2.40 -2.91
C TYR A 67 11.28 3.20 -3.70
N VAL A 68 11.18 4.50 -3.43
CA VAL A 68 10.31 5.43 -4.17
C VAL A 68 11.16 6.20 -5.16
N SER A 69 10.82 6.12 -6.45
CA SER A 69 11.46 6.91 -7.52
C SER A 69 10.52 8.02 -7.97
N VAL A 70 10.93 9.28 -7.80
CA VAL A 70 10.08 10.44 -8.08
C VAL A 70 10.86 11.58 -8.72
N SER A 71 10.20 12.38 -9.57
CA SER A 71 10.80 13.59 -10.14
C SER A 71 10.74 14.77 -9.16
N LEU A 72 11.71 15.69 -9.23
CA LEU A 72 11.69 16.92 -8.43
C LEU A 72 10.42 17.76 -8.65
N GLU A 73 9.89 17.76 -9.88
CA GLU A 73 8.63 18.43 -10.21
C GLU A 73 7.44 17.82 -9.44
N PHE A 74 7.36 16.49 -9.36
CA PHE A 74 6.29 15.82 -8.63
C PHE A 74 6.41 15.99 -7.12
N ILE A 75 7.64 16.01 -6.58
CA ILE A 75 7.85 16.37 -5.17
C ILE A 75 7.29 17.76 -4.90
N ARG A 76 7.59 18.75 -5.76
CA ARG A 76 7.10 20.12 -5.60
C ARG A 76 5.58 20.22 -5.70
N SER A 77 4.96 19.52 -6.66
CA SER A 77 3.49 19.53 -6.80
C SER A 77 2.77 18.80 -5.68
N GLN A 78 3.45 17.89 -4.98
CA GLN A 78 2.95 17.13 -3.83
C GLN A 78 3.71 17.46 -2.53
N ALA A 79 4.20 18.70 -2.40
CA ALA A 79 5.12 19.09 -1.31
C ALA A 79 4.57 18.77 0.08
N LYS A 80 3.26 18.98 0.29
CA LYS A 80 2.58 18.66 1.56
C LYS A 80 2.81 17.23 2.06
N PHE A 81 2.96 16.25 1.15
CA PHE A 81 3.21 14.86 1.52
C PHE A 81 4.70 14.60 1.70
N TYR A 82 5.53 15.06 0.77
CA TYR A 82 6.96 14.78 0.81
C TYR A 82 7.64 15.50 1.97
N ASP A 83 7.30 16.78 2.23
CA ASP A 83 7.86 17.55 3.34
C ASP A 83 7.51 16.87 4.68
N GLU A 84 6.25 16.47 4.88
CA GLU A 84 5.81 15.74 6.07
C GLU A 84 6.55 14.41 6.26
N LEU A 85 6.70 13.62 5.18
CA LEU A 85 7.37 12.32 5.26
C LEU A 85 8.88 12.45 5.48
N LEU A 86 9.51 13.50 4.96
CA LEU A 86 10.94 13.80 5.15
C LEU A 86 11.19 14.34 6.56
N GLU A 87 10.37 15.28 7.04
CA GLU A 87 10.46 15.85 8.39
C GLU A 87 10.30 14.77 9.47
N LYS A 88 9.39 13.80 9.25
CA LYS A 88 9.17 12.66 10.14
C LYS A 88 10.16 11.51 9.93
N GLU A 89 11.13 11.66 9.03
CA GLU A 89 12.11 10.62 8.70
C GLU A 89 11.50 9.29 8.22
N LEU A 90 10.26 9.34 7.73
CA LEU A 90 9.55 8.20 7.15
C LEU A 90 10.02 7.90 5.73
N LEU A 91 10.50 8.93 5.02
CA LEU A 91 11.28 8.83 3.80
C LEU A 91 12.63 9.49 4.00
N MET A 92 13.67 8.92 3.40
CA MET A 92 15.00 9.51 3.31
C MET A 92 15.60 9.29 1.92
N PRO A 93 16.45 10.19 1.41
CA PRO A 93 17.17 9.96 0.16
C PRO A 93 17.93 8.64 0.21
N LEU A 94 17.85 7.86 -0.88
CA LEU A 94 18.59 6.62 -1.01
C LEU A 94 20.08 6.93 -1.22
N GLY A 95 20.89 6.75 -0.17
CA GLY A 95 22.33 7.00 -0.22
C GLY A 95 23.16 5.84 -0.79
N GLN A 96 22.56 4.66 -0.99
CA GLN A 96 23.27 3.47 -1.46
C GLN A 96 23.20 3.34 -3.00
N LYS A 97 24.26 2.77 -3.59
CA LYS A 97 24.31 2.51 -5.04
C LYS A 97 23.51 1.27 -5.41
N ILE A 98 22.88 1.33 -6.58
CA ILE A 98 22.20 0.20 -7.21
C ILE A 98 23.04 -0.24 -8.43
N GLU A 99 23.47 -1.50 -8.45
CA GLU A 99 24.20 -2.10 -9.57
C GLU A 99 23.28 -2.40 -10.75
N ASN A 100 23.80 -2.27 -11.98
CA ASN A 100 23.06 -2.45 -13.24
C ASN A 100 21.79 -1.60 -13.32
N PHE A 101 21.77 -0.50 -12.57
CA PHE A 101 20.65 0.39 -12.56
C PHE A 101 20.63 1.23 -13.84
N ARG A 102 19.50 1.21 -14.54
CA ARG A 102 19.31 2.09 -15.69
C ARG A 102 19.50 3.53 -15.21
N LYS A 103 20.30 4.30 -15.96
CA LYS A 103 20.60 5.70 -15.63
C LYS A 103 19.30 6.44 -15.35
N LEU A 104 19.15 6.98 -14.13
CA LEU A 104 18.04 7.87 -13.82
C LEU A 104 18.12 9.09 -14.73
N SER A 105 16.97 9.60 -15.16
CA SER A 105 16.92 10.97 -15.66
C SER A 105 17.42 11.90 -14.55
N GLU A 106 18.16 12.95 -14.92
CA GLU A 106 18.76 13.90 -13.97
C GLU A 106 17.73 14.54 -13.02
N THR A 107 16.45 14.49 -13.39
CA THR A 107 15.32 15.03 -12.65
C THR A 107 14.75 14.11 -11.57
N LYS A 108 15.19 12.84 -11.49
CA LYS A 108 14.63 11.85 -10.55
C LYS A 108 15.53 11.63 -9.34
N THR A 109 14.89 11.50 -8.18
CA THR A 109 15.51 11.14 -6.91
C THR A 109 14.90 9.83 -6.40
N LEU A 110 15.71 9.05 -5.69
CA LEU A 110 15.28 7.82 -5.02
C LEU A 110 15.18 8.06 -3.52
N PHE A 111 14.12 7.53 -2.91
CA PHE A 111 13.93 7.53 -1.46
C PHE A 111 13.73 6.11 -0.95
N VAL A 112 14.10 5.88 0.31
CA VAL A 112 13.83 4.66 1.06
C VAL A 112 13.04 5.00 2.31
N ALA A 113 12.29 4.02 2.83
CA ALA A 113 11.62 4.12 4.12
C ALA A 113 12.46 3.42 5.20
N PRO A 114 13.15 4.14 6.10
CA PRO A 114 14.04 3.52 7.09
C PRO A 114 13.31 2.52 8.01
N GLY A 115 12.04 2.79 8.32
CA GLY A 115 11.16 1.91 9.11
C GLY A 115 10.67 0.65 8.38
N GLY A 116 10.96 0.50 7.09
CA GLY A 116 10.24 -0.40 6.17
C GLY A 116 9.15 0.35 5.42
N THR A 117 8.84 -0.07 4.20
CA THR A 117 7.84 0.59 3.33
C THR A 117 6.43 0.61 3.91
N ASP A 118 6.08 -0.34 4.78
CA ASP A 118 4.77 -0.36 5.43
C ASP A 118 4.60 0.75 6.47
N SER A 119 5.69 1.34 6.95
CA SER A 119 5.67 2.50 7.86
C SER A 119 4.98 3.72 7.22
N LEU A 120 5.04 3.84 5.88
CA LEU A 120 4.32 4.88 5.14
C LEU A 120 2.80 4.67 5.24
N VAL A 121 2.37 3.41 5.08
CA VAL A 121 0.95 3.04 5.21
C VAL A 121 0.48 3.25 6.64
N GLY A 122 1.25 2.78 7.62
CA GLY A 122 0.96 2.96 9.04
C GLY A 122 0.84 4.44 9.45
N HIS A 123 1.69 5.32 8.89
CA HIS A 123 1.61 6.77 9.11
C HIS A 123 0.26 7.35 8.66
N PHE A 124 -0.15 7.07 7.42
CA PHE A 124 -1.41 7.61 6.90
C PHE A 124 -2.64 7.01 7.60
N LEU A 125 -2.60 5.74 7.99
CA LEU A 125 -3.66 5.12 8.80
C LEU A 125 -3.78 5.77 10.18
N LYS A 126 -2.65 6.01 10.84
CA LYS A 126 -2.62 6.72 12.13
C LYS A 126 -3.14 8.15 11.99
N LYS A 127 -2.81 8.84 10.89
CA LYS A 127 -3.30 10.19 10.59
C LYS A 127 -4.80 10.21 10.31
N ALA A 128 -5.33 9.17 9.68
CA ALA A 128 -6.76 9.02 9.41
C ALA A 128 -7.59 8.72 10.68
N ASP A 129 -6.99 8.08 11.69
CA ASP A 129 -7.69 7.63 12.91
C ASP A 129 -8.99 6.87 12.57
N CYS A 130 -8.84 5.82 11.76
CA CYS A 130 -9.92 4.99 11.23
C CYS A 130 -9.82 3.55 11.74
N SER A 131 -10.94 2.82 11.69
CA SER A 131 -10.96 1.41 12.11
C SER A 131 -10.41 0.53 10.98
N VAL A 132 -9.40 -0.27 11.27
CA VAL A 132 -8.79 -1.18 10.30
C VAL A 132 -9.10 -2.62 10.71
N HIS A 133 -9.77 -3.35 9.82
CA HIS A 133 -10.19 -4.72 10.02
C HIS A 133 -9.40 -5.63 9.07
N LEU A 134 -8.51 -6.43 9.66
CA LEU A 134 -7.69 -7.42 8.97
C LEU A 134 -8.49 -8.73 8.78
N GLN A 135 -8.08 -9.57 7.84
CA GLN A 135 -8.81 -10.80 7.51
C GLN A 135 -10.29 -10.55 7.14
N HIS A 136 -10.57 -9.40 6.52
CA HIS A 136 -11.87 -9.01 5.98
C HIS A 136 -11.77 -8.91 4.45
N GLU A 137 -11.75 -10.06 3.78
CA GLU A 137 -11.82 -10.09 2.31
C GLU A 137 -13.24 -9.85 1.85
N VAL A 138 -13.49 -8.73 1.18
CA VAL A 138 -14.77 -8.44 0.54
C VAL A 138 -15.03 -9.42 -0.60
N THR A 139 -16.23 -10.01 -0.63
CA THR A 139 -16.66 -10.95 -1.68
C THR A 139 -17.82 -10.43 -2.50
N GLU A 140 -18.72 -9.64 -1.91
CA GLU A 140 -19.93 -9.16 -2.59
C GLU A 140 -20.26 -7.73 -2.15
N ILE A 141 -20.73 -6.91 -3.10
CA ILE A 141 -21.20 -5.54 -2.86
C ILE A 141 -22.54 -5.35 -3.57
N ASN A 142 -23.58 -5.01 -2.80
CA ASN A 142 -24.94 -4.83 -3.31
C ASN A 142 -25.51 -3.46 -2.91
N LEU A 143 -26.06 -2.72 -3.87
CA LEU A 143 -26.86 -1.54 -3.57
C LEU A 143 -28.21 -1.97 -2.99
N LYS A 144 -28.54 -1.46 -1.80
CA LYS A 144 -29.87 -1.50 -1.21
C LYS A 144 -30.62 -0.25 -1.65
N GLU A 145 -31.36 -0.33 -2.75
CA GLU A 145 -32.00 0.83 -3.40
C GLU A 145 -32.92 1.62 -2.45
N GLU A 146 -33.69 0.94 -1.62
CA GLU A 146 -34.60 1.57 -0.66
C GLU A 146 -33.85 2.39 0.41
N GLU A 147 -32.73 1.86 0.89
CA GLU A 147 -31.91 2.48 1.94
C GLU A 147 -30.87 3.47 1.37
N ARG A 148 -30.60 3.39 0.06
CA ARG A 148 -29.51 4.09 -0.63
C ARG A 148 -28.14 3.84 0.00
N THR A 149 -27.93 2.62 0.49
CA THR A 149 -26.68 2.16 1.09
C THR A 149 -26.11 0.96 0.33
N TRP A 150 -24.82 0.70 0.53
CA TRP A 150 -24.12 -0.46 0.01
C TRP A 150 -24.01 -1.52 1.10
N GLU A 151 -24.65 -2.66 0.91
CA GLU A 151 -24.40 -3.86 1.70
C GLU A 151 -23.14 -4.55 1.19
N VAL A 152 -22.17 -4.75 2.08
CA VAL A 152 -20.88 -5.36 1.78
C VAL A 152 -20.70 -6.62 2.62
N LYS A 153 -20.33 -7.71 1.97
CA LYS A 153 -20.11 -9.02 2.59
C LYS A 153 -18.64 -9.42 2.49
N ALA A 154 -18.11 -9.98 3.57
CA ALA A 154 -16.77 -10.53 3.64
C ALA A 154 -16.75 -12.07 3.75
N THR A 155 -15.61 -12.69 3.41
CA THR A 155 -15.40 -14.15 3.47
C THR A 155 -15.61 -14.75 4.86
N ASN A 156 -15.37 -13.96 5.91
CA ASN A 156 -15.56 -14.35 7.30
C ASN A 156 -17.05 -14.32 7.75
N GLY A 157 -17.98 -14.04 6.83
CA GLY A 157 -19.42 -14.02 7.09
C GLY A 157 -19.95 -12.67 7.60
N ILE A 158 -19.08 -11.68 7.80
CA ILE A 158 -19.52 -10.33 8.18
C ILE A 158 -20.28 -9.70 7.01
N VAL A 159 -21.42 -9.11 7.33
CA VAL A 159 -22.26 -8.32 6.41
C VAL A 159 -22.54 -6.98 7.07
N LYS A 160 -22.30 -5.89 6.36
CA LYS A 160 -22.48 -4.53 6.89
C LYS A 160 -22.84 -3.53 5.78
N SER A 161 -23.66 -2.54 6.14
CA SER A 161 -24.04 -1.45 5.23
C SER A 161 -23.16 -0.22 5.41
N PHE A 162 -22.85 0.44 4.29
CA PHE A 162 -22.08 1.68 4.22
C PHE A 162 -22.73 2.67 3.27
N ASP A 163 -22.57 3.96 3.52
CA ASP A 163 -23.06 5.01 2.63
C ASP A 163 -22.21 5.11 1.36
N VAL A 164 -20.89 4.85 1.49
CA VAL A 164 -19.92 4.91 0.40
C VAL A 164 -18.96 3.74 0.48
N VAL A 165 -18.60 3.17 -0.67
CA VAL A 165 -17.55 2.15 -0.80
C VAL A 165 -16.48 2.63 -1.78
N ILE A 166 -15.21 2.61 -1.34
CA ILE A 166 -14.04 2.98 -2.15
C ILE A 166 -13.19 1.73 -2.36
N LEU A 167 -13.01 1.33 -3.62
CA LEU A 167 -12.22 0.15 -3.98
C LEU A 167 -10.78 0.56 -4.32
N THR A 168 -9.81 0.03 -3.56
CA THR A 168 -8.37 0.28 -3.81
C THR A 168 -7.57 -0.99 -4.12
N ILE A 169 -8.26 -2.12 -4.23
CA ILE A 169 -7.70 -3.41 -4.65
C ILE A 169 -7.38 -3.38 -6.17
N PRO A 170 -6.48 -4.26 -6.66
CA PRO A 170 -6.19 -4.36 -8.09
C PRO A 170 -7.45 -4.61 -8.92
N VAL A 171 -7.53 -3.99 -10.11
CA VAL A 171 -8.69 -4.06 -11.00
C VAL A 171 -9.18 -5.50 -11.27
N PRO A 172 -8.31 -6.49 -11.58
CA PRO A 172 -8.76 -7.89 -11.72
C PRO A 172 -9.39 -8.49 -10.46
N GLU A 173 -9.07 -8.00 -9.26
CA GLU A 173 -9.73 -8.42 -8.02
C GLU A 173 -11.10 -7.74 -7.88
N VAL A 174 -11.25 -6.49 -8.32
CA VAL A 174 -12.57 -5.81 -8.40
C VAL A 174 -13.53 -6.58 -9.31
N LEU A 175 -13.05 -7.03 -10.48
CA LEU A 175 -13.85 -7.79 -11.45
C LEU A 175 -14.29 -9.18 -10.94
N LYS A 176 -13.68 -9.69 -9.87
CA LYS A 176 -14.06 -10.97 -9.23
C LYS A 176 -15.12 -10.80 -8.14
N LEU A 177 -15.38 -9.57 -7.69
CA LEU A 177 -16.38 -9.31 -6.66
C LEU A 177 -17.78 -9.63 -7.21
N GLY A 178 -18.58 -10.33 -6.40
CA GLY A 178 -19.99 -10.56 -6.68
C GLY A 178 -20.87 -9.37 -6.33
N GLY A 179 -22.18 -9.57 -6.49
CA GLY A 179 -23.21 -8.57 -6.22
C GLY A 179 -23.55 -7.72 -7.45
N ASN A 180 -24.38 -6.69 -7.25
CA ASN A 180 -24.95 -5.90 -8.34
C ASN A 180 -24.15 -4.62 -8.67
N PHE A 181 -23.12 -4.25 -7.89
CA PHE A 181 -22.43 -2.96 -8.05
C PHE A 181 -21.80 -2.75 -9.44
N LEU A 182 -21.26 -3.80 -10.07
CA LEU A 182 -20.71 -3.72 -11.43
C LEU A 182 -21.79 -3.49 -12.50
N GLY A 183 -23.04 -3.90 -12.22
CA GLY A 183 -24.16 -3.78 -13.16
C GLY A 183 -24.94 -2.47 -13.06
N ILE A 184 -24.77 -1.71 -11.97
CA ILE A 184 -25.61 -0.54 -11.68
C ILE A 184 -25.17 0.73 -12.43
N SER A 185 -23.88 0.86 -12.75
CA SER A 185 -23.39 2.08 -13.39
C SER A 185 -21.98 1.89 -13.95
N GLN A 186 -21.83 0.99 -14.91
CA GLN A 186 -20.65 1.04 -15.77
C GLN A 186 -21.10 1.42 -17.16
N ASP A 187 -20.62 2.58 -17.61
CA ASP A 187 -20.43 2.82 -19.02
C ASP A 187 -19.68 1.61 -19.59
N ASP A 188 -20.19 1.03 -20.69
CA ASP A 188 -19.60 -0.16 -21.30
C ASP A 188 -18.10 0.06 -21.58
N ASP A 189 -17.69 1.29 -21.87
CA ASP A 189 -16.30 1.68 -22.08
C ASP A 189 -15.43 1.51 -20.82
N VAL A 190 -15.96 1.81 -19.63
CA VAL A 190 -15.23 1.66 -18.36
C VAL A 190 -15.00 0.18 -18.05
N LYS A 191 -16.02 -0.66 -18.25
CA LYS A 191 -15.92 -2.09 -18.04
C LYS A 191 -14.87 -2.72 -18.97
N VAL A 192 -14.93 -2.37 -20.25
CA VAL A 192 -13.96 -2.81 -21.25
C VAL A 192 -12.54 -2.36 -20.88
N ALA A 193 -12.38 -1.11 -20.42
CA ALA A 193 -11.08 -0.62 -19.96
C ALA A 193 -10.55 -1.40 -18.74
N MET A 194 -11.42 -1.75 -17.78
CA MET A 194 -11.06 -2.55 -16.61
C MET A 194 -10.58 -3.95 -17.01
N GLU A 195 -11.27 -4.62 -17.94
CA GLU A 195 -10.92 -5.96 -18.44
C GLU A 195 -9.57 -6.00 -19.16
N GLN A 196 -9.10 -4.87 -19.70
CA GLN A 196 -7.80 -4.77 -20.36
C GLN A 196 -6.62 -4.59 -19.39
N VAL A 197 -6.88 -4.30 -18.12
CA VAL A 197 -5.82 -4.07 -17.13
C VAL A 197 -5.11 -5.38 -16.80
N LYS A 198 -3.81 -5.47 -17.15
CA LYS A 198 -2.96 -6.63 -16.89
C LYS A 198 -1.83 -6.30 -15.92
N TYR A 199 -1.51 -7.26 -15.05
CA TYR A 199 -0.39 -7.19 -14.11
C TYR A 199 0.60 -8.32 -14.39
N LEU A 200 1.88 -8.05 -14.15
CA LEU A 200 2.92 -9.08 -14.20
C LEU A 200 3.07 -9.72 -12.82
N PRO A 201 3.03 -11.07 -12.71
CA PRO A 201 3.32 -11.75 -11.46
C PRO A 201 4.81 -11.61 -11.12
N ARG A 202 5.13 -11.50 -9.82
CA ARG A 202 6.49 -11.55 -9.29
C ARG A 202 6.50 -12.29 -7.96
N ILE A 203 7.54 -13.09 -7.75
CA ILE A 203 7.79 -13.78 -6.48
C ILE A 203 8.87 -13.00 -5.74
N ALA A 204 8.63 -12.69 -4.46
CA ALA A 204 9.62 -12.10 -3.57
C ALA A 204 10.08 -13.16 -2.56
N VAL A 205 11.39 -13.22 -2.31
CA VAL A 205 12.00 -14.12 -1.32
C VAL A 205 12.75 -13.27 -0.31
N ALA A 206 12.41 -13.42 0.97
CA ALA A 206 13.12 -12.79 2.08
C ALA A 206 14.03 -13.81 2.76
N LEU A 207 15.32 -13.48 2.88
CA LEU A 207 16.30 -14.28 3.62
C LEU A 207 16.69 -13.50 4.87
N ILE A 208 16.47 -14.09 6.03
CA ILE A 208 16.84 -13.53 7.34
C ILE A 208 17.91 -14.41 7.94
N TYR A 209 18.96 -13.78 8.46
CA TYR A 209 20.09 -14.43 9.09
C TYR A 209 20.14 -13.97 10.54
N ASP A 210 20.28 -14.91 11.48
CA ASP A 210 20.38 -14.62 12.91
C ASP A 210 21.75 -14.06 13.29
N GLU A 211 22.77 -14.36 12.47
CA GLU A 211 24.14 -13.89 12.65
C GLU A 211 24.58 -13.10 11.41
N PRO A 212 25.47 -12.10 11.56
CA PRO A 212 26.02 -11.36 10.45
C PRO A 212 26.71 -12.26 9.43
N VAL A 213 26.33 -12.15 8.15
CA VAL A 213 26.93 -12.91 7.06
C VAL A 213 28.02 -12.05 6.42
N LYS A 214 29.28 -12.33 6.76
CA LYS A 214 30.46 -11.59 6.26
C LYS A 214 30.45 -11.36 4.74
N TYR A 215 30.04 -12.36 3.96
CA TYR A 215 29.93 -12.22 2.50
C TYR A 215 28.97 -11.08 2.10
N LEU A 216 27.82 -10.94 2.78
CA LEU A 216 26.86 -9.86 2.52
C LEU A 216 27.40 -8.50 3.02
N GLU A 217 28.23 -8.50 4.04
CA GLU A 217 28.93 -7.30 4.54
C GLU A 217 29.97 -6.78 3.55
N ASP A 218 30.66 -7.68 2.86
CA ASP A 218 31.71 -7.36 1.90
C ASP A 218 31.19 -7.06 0.47
N LEU A 219 29.88 -7.20 0.23
CA LEU A 219 29.29 -6.91 -1.08
C LEU A 219 29.54 -5.44 -1.49
N PRO A 220 30.00 -5.19 -2.74
CA PRO A 220 30.31 -3.84 -3.22
C PRO A 220 29.06 -2.96 -3.41
N THR A 221 27.90 -3.60 -3.58
CA THR A 221 26.61 -2.94 -3.80
C THR A 221 25.55 -3.56 -2.90
N THR A 222 24.64 -2.74 -2.40
CA THR A 222 23.56 -3.20 -1.49
C THR A 222 22.31 -3.60 -2.26
N MET A 223 22.25 -3.28 -3.54
CA MET A 223 21.13 -3.55 -4.44
C MET A 223 21.67 -3.80 -5.83
N LYS A 224 21.07 -4.75 -6.55
CA LYS A 224 21.50 -5.12 -7.89
C LYS A 224 20.33 -5.55 -8.74
N TYR A 225 20.29 -5.05 -9.97
CA TYR A 225 19.44 -5.58 -11.03
C TYR A 225 20.18 -6.67 -11.82
N PHE A 226 19.42 -7.67 -12.27
CA PHE A 226 19.92 -8.76 -13.10
C PHE A 226 19.13 -8.75 -14.42
N PRO A 227 19.53 -7.92 -15.40
CA PRO A 227 18.78 -7.77 -16.64
C PRO A 227 18.85 -9.00 -17.55
N ASP A 228 19.91 -9.79 -17.41
CA ASP A 228 20.23 -10.95 -18.26
C ASP A 228 19.97 -12.30 -17.56
N ASP A 229 19.34 -12.29 -16.39
CA ASP A 229 19.00 -13.50 -15.63
C ASP A 229 17.49 -13.80 -15.77
N ASP A 230 17.17 -15.05 -16.10
CA ASP A 230 15.79 -15.48 -16.36
C ASP A 230 14.95 -15.65 -15.08
N ILE A 231 15.61 -15.72 -13.91
CA ILE A 231 14.98 -16.04 -12.62
C ILE A 231 15.05 -14.84 -11.69
N LEU A 232 16.25 -14.31 -11.46
CA LEU A 232 16.49 -13.20 -10.56
C LEU A 232 16.33 -11.91 -11.33
N HIS A 233 15.50 -11.00 -10.82
CA HIS A 233 15.35 -9.68 -11.43
C HIS A 233 16.01 -8.57 -10.61
N PHE A 234 15.96 -8.70 -9.29
CA PHE A 234 16.47 -7.72 -8.34
C PHE A 234 16.84 -8.40 -7.02
N MET A 235 17.93 -7.95 -6.39
CA MET A 235 18.24 -8.27 -5.00
C MET A 235 18.49 -7.00 -4.20
N SER A 236 18.23 -7.06 -2.90
CA SER A 236 18.63 -6.04 -1.94
C SER A 236 19.08 -6.65 -0.63
N VAL A 237 20.20 -6.14 -0.10
CA VAL A 237 20.60 -6.27 1.30
C VAL A 237 19.86 -5.17 2.08
N ASP A 238 18.68 -5.52 2.58
CA ASP A 238 17.63 -4.56 2.96
C ASP A 238 18.01 -3.65 4.16
N ASN A 239 18.74 -4.18 5.15
CA ASN A 239 19.27 -3.39 6.27
C ASN A 239 20.25 -2.32 5.76
N LYS A 240 21.19 -2.69 4.89
CA LYS A 240 22.15 -1.74 4.30
C LYS A 240 21.45 -0.71 3.40
N LYS A 241 20.48 -1.14 2.57
CA LYS A 241 19.63 -0.26 1.76
C LYS A 241 19.02 0.85 2.62
N ARG A 242 18.52 0.49 3.80
CA ARG A 242 17.86 1.40 4.76
C ARG A 242 18.82 2.13 5.70
N GLY A 243 20.13 2.02 5.49
CA GLY A 243 21.14 2.67 6.33
C GLY A 243 21.24 2.11 7.75
N LYS A 244 20.73 0.89 7.99
CA LYS A 244 20.84 0.19 9.27
C LYS A 244 22.11 -0.65 9.29
N GLN A 245 22.90 -0.48 10.35
CA GLN A 245 24.17 -1.20 10.50
C GLN A 245 23.96 -2.70 10.69
N LEU A 246 22.86 -3.12 11.31
CA LEU A 246 22.52 -4.51 11.57
C LEU A 246 21.00 -4.71 11.49
N CYS A 247 20.64 -5.95 11.16
CA CYS A 247 19.44 -6.60 11.65
C CYS A 247 19.81 -7.25 12.99
#